data_AF-A0A059WU42-F1
#
_entry.id   AF-A0A059WU42-F1
#
_cell.length_a   1.000
_cell.length_b   1.000
_cell.length_c   1.000
_cell.angle_alpha   90.00
_cell.angle_beta   90.00
_cell.angle_gamma   90.00
#
_symmetry.space_group_name_H-M   'P 1'
#
loop_
_entity.id
_entity.type
_entity.pdbx_description
1 polymer ?
#
loop_
_entity_poly.entity_id
_entity_poly.type
_entity_poly.pdbx_seq_one_letter_code
_entity_poly.pdbx_strand_id
1 'polypeptide(L)'
;MTKLSVNLNKVALLRNARNIGIPSVMRAAQICLKAGAHGLTLHPRPDERHARELDVYELAELLKSEPAVELNIEGNPFPKFMEIVRAVVPTQCTLVPDSPEAFASDHGWNIREDSERLKPVIEELKGLGIRVSLFMDADS
;
A
#
# COMPACT_ATOMS: atom_id res chain seq x y z
N MET A 1 -10.99 4.78 18.93
CA MET A 1 -9.76 4.08 19.33
C MET A 1 -8.82 4.05 18.14
N THR A 2 -7.52 4.28 18.33
CA THR A 2 -6.52 4.24 17.26
C THR A 2 -6.36 2.81 16.72
N LYS A 3 -6.29 2.65 15.40
CA LYS A 3 -6.05 1.36 14.73
C LYS A 3 -4.60 1.25 14.28
N LEU A 4 -4.06 0.02 14.30
CA LEU A 4 -2.72 -0.29 13.80
C LEU A 4 -2.81 -1.04 12.47
N SER A 5 -2.23 -0.48 11.41
CA SER A 5 -1.96 -1.19 10.16
C SER A 5 -0.46 -1.45 10.02
N VAL A 6 -0.05 -2.72 9.86
CA VAL A 6 1.37 -3.08 9.85
C VAL A 6 1.90 -3.05 8.42
N ASN A 7 2.92 -2.22 8.17
CA ASN A 7 3.59 -2.16 6.87
C ASN A 7 4.64 -3.28 6.74
N LEU A 8 4.51 -4.12 5.70
CA LEU A 8 5.33 -5.32 5.51
C LEU A 8 6.49 -5.13 4.50
N ASN A 9 6.71 -3.91 4.00
CA ASN A 9 7.72 -3.63 2.98
C ASN A 9 9.14 -4.06 3.42
N LYS A 10 9.50 -3.88 4.69
CA LYS A 10 10.83 -4.27 5.18
C LYS A 10 11.03 -5.79 5.26
N VAL A 11 9.96 -6.56 5.46
CA VAL A 11 10.02 -8.03 5.36
C VAL A 11 10.29 -8.43 3.92
N ALA A 12 9.58 -7.82 2.97
CA ALA A 12 9.77 -8.06 1.53
C ALA A 12 11.18 -7.66 1.07
N LEU A 13 11.72 -6.55 1.58
CA LEU A 13 13.10 -6.12 1.31
C LEU A 13 14.12 -7.16 1.80
N LEU A 14 13.96 -7.66 3.03
CA LEU A 14 14.86 -8.68 3.58
C LEU A 14 14.75 -9.99 2.81
N ARG A 15 13.55 -10.39 2.39
CA ARG A 15 13.34 -11.52 1.48
C ARG A 15 14.09 -11.31 0.18
N ASN A 16 13.97 -10.15 -0.45
CA ASN A 16 14.57 -9.90 -1.77
C ASN A 16 16.11 -9.91 -1.72
N ALA A 17 16.72 -9.69 -0.55
CA ALA A 17 18.17 -9.80 -0.38
C ALA A 17 18.71 -11.21 -0.66
N ARG A 18 17.87 -12.25 -0.57
CA ARG A 18 18.22 -13.63 -0.98
C ARG A 18 17.02 -14.33 -1.60
N ASN A 19 17.15 -14.83 -2.82
CA ASN A 19 16.06 -15.51 -3.54
C ASN A 19 15.79 -16.94 -3.03
N ILE A 20 15.59 -17.10 -1.72
CA ILE A 20 15.28 -18.35 -1.03
C ILE A 20 13.88 -18.34 -0.40
N GLY A 21 13.12 -17.24 -0.58
CA GLY A 21 11.75 -17.09 -0.08
C GLY A 21 11.62 -16.84 1.42
N ILE A 22 12.73 -16.61 2.14
CA ILE A 22 12.75 -16.38 3.59
C ILE A 22 13.45 -15.03 3.89
N PRO A 23 12.86 -14.16 4.74
CA PRO A 23 11.55 -14.32 5.40
C PRO A 23 10.37 -14.26 4.41
N SER A 24 9.27 -14.91 4.77
CA SER A 24 8.04 -14.88 3.97
C SER A 24 7.16 -13.70 4.39
N VAL A 25 6.73 -12.89 3.41
CA VAL A 25 5.78 -11.77 3.61
C VAL A 25 4.44 -12.31 4.12
N MET A 26 3.92 -13.37 3.49
CA MET A 26 2.70 -14.06 3.90
C MET A 26 2.77 -14.55 5.36
N ARG A 27 3.90 -15.14 5.75
CA ARG A 27 4.09 -15.61 7.13
C ARG A 27 4.10 -14.44 8.12
N ALA A 28 4.76 -13.33 7.79
CA ALA A 28 4.77 -12.14 8.62
C ALA A 28 3.36 -11.54 8.76
N ALA A 29 2.60 -11.45 7.68
CA ALA A 29 1.21 -11.01 7.69
C ALA A 29 0.36 -11.81 8.68
N GLN A 30 0.37 -13.15 8.57
CA GLN A 30 -0.37 -14.03 9.48
C GLN A 30 0.02 -13.84 10.95
N ILE A 31 1.30 -13.58 11.24
CA ILE A 31 1.76 -13.28 12.61
C ILE A 31 1.18 -11.95 13.09
N CYS A 32 1.22 -10.90 12.27
CA CYS A 32 0.63 -9.60 12.60
C CYS A 32 -0.87 -9.69 12.88
N LEU A 33 -1.62 -10.44 12.07
CA LEU A 33 -3.06 -10.65 12.28
C LEU A 33 -3.33 -11.36 13.61
N LYS A 34 -2.61 -12.45 13.89
CA LYS A 34 -2.71 -13.17 15.17
C LYS A 34 -2.34 -12.32 16.38
N ALA A 35 -1.46 -11.33 16.20
CA ALA A 35 -1.09 -10.37 17.22
C ALA A 35 -2.09 -9.21 17.39
N GLY A 36 -3.17 -9.16 16.61
CA GLY A 36 -4.23 -8.16 16.73
C GLY A 36 -4.04 -6.91 15.86
N ALA A 37 -3.28 -6.99 14.77
CA ALA A 37 -3.24 -5.91 13.78
C ALA A 37 -4.64 -5.68 13.17
N HIS A 38 -5.00 -4.41 12.99
CA HIS A 38 -6.30 -4.02 12.41
C HIS A 38 -6.22 -3.87 10.89
N GLY A 39 -5.01 -3.87 10.34
CA GLY A 39 -4.78 -3.80 8.92
C GLY A 39 -3.37 -4.24 8.54
N LEU A 40 -3.17 -4.46 7.25
CA LEU A 40 -1.89 -4.70 6.64
C LEU A 40 -1.64 -3.63 5.57
N THR A 41 -0.38 -3.23 5.42
CA THR A 41 0.02 -2.23 4.43
C THR A 41 1.18 -2.74 3.57
N LEU A 42 1.10 -2.48 2.26
CA LEU A 42 2.18 -2.68 1.31
C LEU A 42 2.30 -1.48 0.37
N HIS A 43 3.51 -1.22 -0.10
CA HIS A 43 3.79 -0.26 -1.16
C HIS A 43 4.49 -1.00 -2.32
N PRO A 44 3.76 -1.52 -3.32
CA PRO A 44 4.36 -2.15 -4.48
C PRO A 44 4.96 -1.08 -5.41
N ARG A 45 6.27 -0.82 -5.27
CA ARG A 45 6.95 0.11 -6.18
C ARG A 45 7.12 -0.51 -7.57
N PRO A 46 7.15 0.30 -8.65
CA PRO A 46 7.31 -0.21 -10.01
C PRO A 46 8.58 -1.06 -10.23
N ASP A 47 9.67 -0.72 -9.51
CA ASP A 47 10.96 -1.41 -9.56
C ASP A 47 11.02 -2.67 -8.66
N GLU A 48 9.93 -2.98 -7.95
CA GLU A 48 9.81 -4.12 -7.06
C GLU A 48 10.92 -4.25 -6.00
N ARG A 49 11.53 -3.12 -5.59
CA ARG A 49 12.67 -3.13 -4.65
C ARG A 49 12.36 -3.78 -3.31
N HIS A 50 11.10 -3.74 -2.85
CA HIS A 50 10.62 -4.41 -1.64
C HIS A 50 9.43 -5.32 -1.93
N ALA A 51 8.22 -4.79 -1.75
CA ALA A 51 6.98 -5.49 -2.06
C ALA A 51 6.85 -5.61 -3.57
N ARG A 52 6.54 -6.83 -4.02
CA ARG A 52 6.22 -7.14 -5.41
C ARG A 52 4.72 -7.06 -5.61
N GLU A 53 4.29 -6.95 -6.86
CA GLU A 53 2.86 -7.00 -7.20
C GLU A 53 2.19 -8.27 -6.67
N LEU A 54 2.85 -9.43 -6.78
CA LEU A 54 2.35 -10.71 -6.26
C LEU A 54 2.09 -10.68 -4.75
N ASP A 55 2.92 -9.98 -3.96
CA ASP A 55 2.72 -9.85 -2.51
C ASP A 55 1.37 -9.21 -2.19
N VAL A 56 0.93 -8.26 -3.02
CA VAL A 56 -0.34 -7.56 -2.83
C VAL A 56 -1.52 -8.48 -3.10
N TYR A 57 -1.48 -9.23 -4.22
CA TYR A 57 -2.53 -10.20 -4.55
C TYR A 57 -2.65 -11.30 -3.50
N GLU A 58 -1.52 -11.81 -3.01
CA GLU A 58 -1.50 -12.82 -1.96
C GLU A 58 -2.11 -12.29 -0.65
N LEU A 59 -1.80 -11.06 -0.24
CA LEU A 59 -2.43 -10.46 0.95
C LEU A 59 -3.92 -10.18 0.74
N ALA A 60 -4.33 -9.75 -0.45
CA ALA A 60 -5.74 -9.54 -0.77
C ALA A 60 -6.53 -10.84 -0.64
N GLU A 61 -5.99 -11.96 -1.12
CA GLU A 61 -6.59 -13.28 -0.98
C GLU A 61 -6.66 -13.70 0.49
N LEU A 62 -5.57 -13.55 1.24
CA LEU A 62 -5.52 -13.86 2.68
C LEU A 62 -6.63 -13.14 3.45
N LEU A 63 -6.86 -11.86 3.15
CA LEU A 63 -7.79 -11.02 3.91
C LEU A 63 -9.26 -11.27 3.57
N LYS A 64 -9.59 -12.06 2.53
CA LYS A 64 -10.97 -12.48 2.25
C LYS A 64 -11.60 -13.25 3.41
N SER A 65 -10.80 -14.00 4.19
CA SER A 65 -11.28 -14.70 5.40
C SER A 65 -11.24 -13.85 6.68
N GLU A 66 -10.78 -12.59 6.60
CA GLU A 66 -10.53 -11.70 7.75
C GLU A 66 -11.26 -10.36 7.57
N PRO A 67 -12.60 -10.33 7.50
CA PRO A 67 -13.37 -9.16 7.06
C PRO A 67 -13.26 -7.93 7.98
N ALA A 68 -12.77 -8.10 9.21
CA ALA A 68 -12.53 -7.01 10.16
C ALA A 68 -11.18 -6.30 9.94
N VAL A 69 -10.30 -6.86 9.10
CA VAL A 69 -8.95 -6.38 8.87
C VAL A 69 -8.90 -5.62 7.55
N GLU A 70 -8.32 -4.43 7.56
CA GLU A 70 -8.24 -3.58 6.37
C GLU A 70 -6.96 -3.83 5.58
N LEU A 71 -7.07 -3.83 4.25
CA LEU A 71 -5.90 -3.74 3.36
C LEU A 71 -5.67 -2.28 2.97
N ASN A 72 -4.45 -1.78 3.18
CA ASN A 72 -4.00 -0.50 2.68
C ASN A 72 -2.90 -0.71 1.63
N ILE A 73 -3.09 -0.15 0.43
CA ILE A 73 -2.06 -0.14 -0.62
C ILE A 73 -1.56 1.28 -0.78
N GLU A 74 -0.25 1.47 -0.64
CA GLU A 74 0.45 2.74 -0.80
C GLU A 74 1.10 2.85 -2.18
N GLY A 75 1.01 4.01 -2.82
CA GLY A 75 1.76 4.26 -4.04
C GLY A 75 1.45 5.59 -4.72
N ASN A 76 2.35 5.99 -5.62
CA ASN A 76 2.10 7.07 -6.56
C ASN A 76 1.11 6.57 -7.63
N PRO A 77 0.06 7.33 -8.01
CA PRO A 77 -0.99 6.89 -8.94
C PRO A 77 -0.54 6.77 -10.41
N PHE A 78 0.62 6.14 -10.64
CA PHE A 78 1.07 5.73 -11.95
C PHE A 78 0.22 4.58 -12.51
N PRO A 79 0.18 4.39 -13.85
CA PRO A 79 -0.68 3.40 -14.49
C PRO A 79 -0.58 1.98 -13.89
N LYS A 80 0.64 1.45 -13.73
CA LYS A 80 0.87 0.09 -13.16
C LYS A 80 0.35 -0.02 -11.72
N PHE A 81 0.54 1.02 -10.90
CA PHE A 81 0.01 1.02 -9.54
C PHE A 81 -1.53 0.99 -9.53
N MET A 82 -2.16 1.80 -10.37
CA MET A 82 -3.61 1.86 -10.48
C MET A 82 -4.21 0.56 -11.04
N GLU A 83 -3.50 -0.18 -11.90
CA GLU A 83 -3.91 -1.53 -12.33
C GLU A 83 -4.03 -2.50 -11.16
N ILE A 84 -3.01 -2.53 -10.28
CA ILE A 84 -3.02 -3.37 -9.07
C ILE A 84 -4.19 -2.97 -8.16
N VAL A 85 -4.38 -1.67 -7.93
CA VAL A 85 -5.45 -1.16 -7.05
C VAL A 85 -6.84 -1.49 -7.59
N ARG A 86 -7.06 -1.37 -8.91
CA ARG A 86 -8.32 -1.77 -9.56
C ARG A 86 -8.59 -3.27 -9.45
N ALA A 87 -7.55 -4.09 -9.59
CA ALA A 87 -7.68 -5.54 -9.51
C ALA A 87 -7.99 -6.01 -8.07
N VAL A 88 -7.40 -5.35 -7.07
CA VAL A 88 -7.51 -5.75 -5.66
C VAL A 88 -8.70 -5.12 -4.95
N VAL A 89 -9.05 -3.88 -5.29
CA VAL A 89 -10.06 -3.07 -4.60
C VAL A 89 -9.82 -3.06 -3.08
N PRO A 90 -8.66 -2.54 -2.60
CA PRO A 90 -8.32 -2.56 -1.18
C PRO A 90 -9.30 -1.73 -0.36
N THR A 91 -9.37 -1.97 0.95
CA THR A 91 -10.18 -1.14 1.85
C THR A 91 -9.72 0.32 1.83
N GLN A 92 -8.41 0.54 1.75
CA GLN A 92 -7.80 1.86 1.64
C GLN A 92 -6.71 1.89 0.56
N CYS A 93 -6.64 3.00 -0.17
CA CYS A 93 -5.51 3.36 -1.01
C CYS A 93 -4.91 4.66 -0.47
N THR A 94 -3.61 4.64 -0.17
CA THR A 94 -2.87 5.81 0.30
C THR A 94 -1.97 6.32 -0.82
N LEU A 95 -2.29 7.48 -1.36
CA LEU A 95 -1.52 8.08 -2.44
C LEU A 95 -0.28 8.78 -1.87
N VAL A 96 0.89 8.50 -2.43
CA VAL A 96 2.17 9.15 -2.08
C VAL A 96 2.78 9.82 -3.32
N PRO A 97 3.46 10.97 -3.20
CA PRO A 97 4.00 11.70 -4.35
C PRO A 97 5.35 11.18 -4.85
N ASP A 98 5.91 10.16 -4.19
CA ASP A 98 7.26 9.64 -4.44
C ASP A 98 7.56 9.38 -5.92
N SER A 99 8.72 9.83 -6.38
CA SER A 99 9.25 9.40 -7.68
C SER A 99 9.65 7.92 -7.63
N PRO A 100 9.72 7.23 -8.79
CA PRO A 100 10.19 5.85 -8.85
C PRO A 100 11.59 5.64 -8.24
N GLU A 101 12.45 6.65 -8.33
CA GLU A 101 13.84 6.61 -7.86
C GLU A 101 13.98 6.83 -6.35
N ALA A 102 12.99 7.46 -5.70
CA ALA A 102 13.05 7.83 -4.29
C ALA A 102 13.33 6.62 -3.36
N PHE A 103 14.20 6.80 -2.37
CA PHE A 103 14.55 5.72 -1.43
C PHE A 103 13.44 5.43 -0.42
N ALA A 104 12.75 6.47 0.03
CA ALA A 104 11.57 6.46 0.89
C ALA A 104 10.73 7.71 0.58
N SER A 105 9.49 7.77 1.06
CA SER A 105 8.67 8.98 0.99
C SER A 105 9.29 10.06 1.86
N ASP A 106 9.76 11.14 1.25
CA ASP A 106 10.50 12.23 1.90
C ASP A 106 9.76 13.57 1.86
N HIS A 107 8.63 13.65 1.13
CA HIS A 107 7.72 14.80 1.10
C HIS A 107 6.28 14.35 0.86
N GLY A 108 5.33 15.19 1.28
CA GLY A 108 3.90 15.00 1.05
C GLY A 108 3.38 15.65 -0.23
N TRP A 109 2.12 15.35 -0.57
CA TRP A 109 1.39 16.06 -1.62
C TRP A 109 1.15 17.53 -1.25
N ASN A 110 1.30 18.44 -2.21
CA ASN A 110 0.90 19.84 -2.05
C ASN A 110 -0.47 20.05 -2.69
N ILE A 111 -1.55 20.11 -1.90
CA ILE A 111 -2.93 20.22 -2.43
C ILE A 111 -3.10 21.42 -3.37
N ARG A 112 -2.41 22.54 -3.13
CA ARG A 112 -2.55 23.74 -3.98
C ARG A 112 -2.02 23.48 -5.40
N GLU A 113 -0.95 22.70 -5.52
CA GLU A 113 -0.27 22.42 -6.78
C GLU A 113 -0.78 21.13 -7.44
N ASP A 114 -1.10 20.12 -6.63
CA ASP A 114 -1.42 18.77 -7.10
C ASP A 114 -2.92 18.47 -7.25
N SER A 115 -3.81 19.37 -6.80
CA SER A 115 -5.25 19.09 -6.77
C SER A 115 -5.83 18.69 -8.13
N GLU A 116 -5.42 19.33 -9.23
CA GLU A 116 -5.89 18.98 -10.57
C GLU A 116 -5.49 17.56 -10.99
N ARG A 117 -4.28 17.13 -10.59
CA ARG A 117 -3.78 15.77 -10.82
C ARG A 117 -4.49 14.74 -9.95
N LEU A 118 -4.75 15.07 -8.68
CA LEU A 118 -5.30 14.14 -7.69
C LEU A 118 -6.81 13.92 -7.82
N LYS A 119 -7.58 14.95 -8.18
CA LYS A 119 -9.06 14.86 -8.28
C LYS A 119 -9.57 13.65 -9.07
N PRO A 120 -9.16 13.43 -10.35
CA PRO A 120 -9.69 12.31 -11.12
C PRO A 120 -9.31 10.94 -10.53
N VAL A 121 -8.11 10.83 -9.95
CA VAL A 121 -7.65 9.59 -9.28
C VAL A 121 -8.49 9.32 -8.03
N ILE A 122 -8.75 10.35 -7.21
CA ILE A 122 -9.58 10.23 -6.01
C ILE A 122 -11.01 9.86 -6.38
N GLU A 123 -11.57 10.46 -7.44
CA GLU A 123 -12.91 10.15 -7.94
C GLU A 123 -13.00 8.69 -8.42
N GLU A 124 -12.03 8.20 -9.19
CA GLU A 124 -11.96 6.80 -9.63
C GLU A 124 -11.93 5.84 -8.42
N LEU A 125 -11.00 6.06 -7.48
CA LEU A 125 -10.84 5.20 -6.30
C LEU A 125 -12.12 5.18 -5.45
N LYS A 126 -12.74 6.34 -5.21
CA LYS A 126 -14.01 6.41 -4.48
C LYS A 126 -15.15 5.74 -5.24
N GLY A 127 -15.18 5.83 -6.57
CA GLY A 127 -16.14 5.13 -7.42
C GLY A 127 -16.05 3.60 -7.31
N LEU A 128 -14.86 3.07 -7.01
CA LEU A 128 -14.62 1.66 -6.71
C LEU A 128 -14.93 1.27 -5.25
N GLY A 129 -15.36 2.22 -4.41
CA GLY A 129 -15.62 2.00 -2.99
C GLY A 129 -14.37 2.01 -2.11
N ILE A 130 -13.22 2.47 -2.64
CA ILE A 130 -11.94 2.48 -1.93
C ILE A 130 -11.84 3.77 -1.11
N ARG A 131 -11.49 3.66 0.17
CA ARG A 131 -11.17 4.82 1.01
C ARG A 131 -9.83 5.41 0.57
N VAL A 132 -9.78 6.71 0.32
CA VAL A 132 -8.54 7.37 -0.12
C VAL A 132 -7.89 8.13 1.02
N SER A 133 -6.59 7.94 1.19
CA SER A 133 -5.72 8.75 2.05
C SER A 133 -4.67 9.44 1.19
N LEU A 134 -4.27 10.66 1.56
CA LEU A 134 -3.17 11.38 0.92
C LEU A 134 -2.02 11.51 1.93
N PHE A 135 -0.81 11.14 1.52
CA PHE A 135 0.38 11.39 2.31
C PHE A 135 0.77 12.87 2.19
N MET A 136 0.77 13.59 3.31
CA MET A 136 0.93 15.05 3.34
C MET A 136 1.87 15.45 4.47
N ASP A 137 2.56 16.57 4.28
CA ASP A 137 3.38 17.17 5.33
C ASP A 137 2.48 17.86 6.38
N ALA A 138 2.89 17.88 7.64
CA ALA A 138 2.06 18.41 8.72
C ALA A 138 1.72 19.91 8.56
N ASP A 139 2.56 20.64 7.83
CA ASP A 139 2.47 22.09 7.64
C ASP A 139 1.87 22.49 6.26
N SER A 140 1.38 21.51 5.50
CA SER A 140 0.86 21.72 4.13
C SER A 140 -0.56 22.29 4.05
#